data_AF-A0A2V6LW51-F1
#
_entry.id   AF-A0A2V6LW51-F1
#
_cell.length_a   1.000
_cell.length_b   1.000
_cell.length_c   1.000
_cell.angle_alpha   90.00
_cell.angle_beta   90.00
_cell.angle_gamma   90.00
#
_symmetry.space_group_name_H-M   'P 1'
#
loop_
_entity.id
_entity.type
_entity.pdbx_description
1 polymer ?
#
loop_
_entity_poly.entity_id
_entity_poly.type
_entity_poly.pdbx_seq_one_letter_code
_entity_poly.pdbx_strand_id
1 'polypeptide(L)'
;THVVAITTGYSAMFLAGMLAIIYVVRGVFTRSLKKQTADSLARMTYGVVCFATLFSFVGTVLGGIWADQSWGRFWGWDPKENGAVLIVLWCAIILHARWGGFIRQRGLMIMAIFGNVVTSFSWFGVNMLGVGLHSYGFMQKAFPWLVGFMVSQLALMLIAAMPLERWRSFGAAQVSSRSEQPQISSALSAGQTPVQ
;
A
#
# COMPACT_ATOMS: atom_id res chain seq x y z
N THR A 1 -20.22 -18.06 -2.52
CA THR A 1 -19.10 -19.02 -2.45
C THR A 1 -17.90 -18.34 -1.81
N HIS A 2 -17.15 -19.03 -0.94
CA HIS A 2 -15.97 -18.47 -0.23
C HIS A 2 -14.92 -17.87 -1.20
N VAL A 3 -14.81 -18.46 -2.40
CA VAL A 3 -13.94 -18.00 -3.51
C VAL A 3 -14.22 -16.55 -3.91
N VAL A 4 -15.50 -16.15 -4.01
CA VAL A 4 -15.84 -14.78 -4.41
C VAL A 4 -15.44 -13.79 -3.32
N ALA A 5 -15.67 -14.14 -2.05
CA ALA A 5 -15.30 -13.28 -0.93
C ALA A 5 -13.78 -13.06 -0.87
N ILE A 6 -13.00 -14.13 -0.96
CA ILE A 6 -11.54 -14.03 -0.87
C ILE A 6 -10.94 -13.28 -2.08
N THR A 7 -11.43 -13.56 -3.28
CA THR A 7 -11.02 -12.88 -4.53
C THR A 7 -11.33 -11.39 -4.49
N THR A 8 -12.49 -11.03 -3.92
CA THR A 8 -12.89 -9.63 -3.71
C THR A 8 -11.93 -8.91 -2.75
N GLY A 9 -11.56 -9.55 -1.64
CA GLY A 9 -10.58 -9.00 -0.71
C GLY A 9 -9.20 -8.79 -1.34
N TYR A 10 -8.73 -9.75 -2.11
CA TYR A 10 -7.45 -9.64 -2.82
C TYR A 10 -7.46 -8.54 -3.89
N SER A 11 -8.57 -8.42 -4.63
CA SER A 11 -8.76 -7.36 -5.62
C SER A 11 -8.78 -5.98 -4.97
N ALA A 12 -9.40 -5.86 -3.79
CA ALA A 12 -9.37 -4.63 -3.00
C ALA A 12 -7.94 -4.30 -2.54
N MET A 13 -7.13 -5.30 -2.15
CA MET A 13 -5.73 -5.04 -1.81
C MET A 13 -4.93 -4.50 -3.01
N PHE A 14 -5.13 -5.07 -4.20
CA PHE A 14 -4.54 -4.53 -5.43
C PHE A 14 -4.99 -3.10 -5.75
N LEU A 15 -6.27 -2.79 -5.52
CA LEU A 15 -6.80 -1.43 -5.66
C LEU A 15 -6.13 -0.46 -4.67
N ALA A 16 -5.93 -0.86 -3.41
CA ALA A 16 -5.23 -0.06 -2.42
C ALA A 16 -3.79 0.23 -2.86
N GLY A 17 -3.07 -0.78 -3.36
CA GLY A 17 -1.74 -0.60 -3.90
C GLY A 17 -1.72 0.28 -5.17
N MET A 18 -2.71 0.18 -6.05
CA MET A 18 -2.84 1.06 -7.21
C MET A 18 -3.03 2.53 -6.81
N LEU A 19 -3.89 2.80 -5.83
CA LEU A 19 -4.07 4.16 -5.28
C LEU A 19 -2.77 4.69 -4.67
N ALA A 20 -2.00 3.83 -3.99
CA ALA A 20 -0.70 4.18 -3.45
C ALA A 20 0.34 4.46 -4.53
N ILE A 21 0.35 3.70 -5.64
CA ILE A 21 1.21 3.99 -6.80
C ILE A 21 0.86 5.35 -7.40
N ILE A 22 -0.43 5.66 -7.57
CA ILE A 22 -0.87 6.98 -8.06
C ILE A 22 -0.37 8.10 -7.15
N TYR A 23 -0.41 7.90 -5.82
CA TYR A 23 0.15 8.85 -4.86
C TYR A 23 1.65 9.07 -5.09
N VAL A 24 2.43 8.00 -5.21
CA VAL A 24 3.88 8.05 -5.40
C VAL A 24 4.24 8.70 -6.74
N VAL A 25 3.60 8.27 -7.83
CA VAL A 25 3.84 8.83 -9.18
C VAL A 25 3.53 10.32 -9.20
N ARG A 26 2.37 10.74 -8.65
CA ARG A 26 2.01 12.16 -8.59
C ARG A 26 2.95 12.96 -7.69
N GLY A 27 3.49 12.37 -6.63
CA GLY A 27 4.42 13.03 -5.72
C GLY A 27 5.83 13.21 -6.31
N VAL A 28 6.30 12.23 -7.08
CA VAL A 28 7.65 12.21 -7.68
C VAL A 28 7.69 12.97 -9.02
N PHE A 29 6.72 12.72 -9.91
CA PHE A 29 6.75 13.25 -11.28
C PHE A 29 6.04 14.60 -11.44
N THR A 30 5.10 14.96 -10.56
CA THR A 30 4.28 16.17 -10.71
C THR A 30 4.37 17.07 -9.48
N ARG A 31 4.28 18.40 -9.67
CA ARG A 31 4.10 19.37 -8.57
C ARG A 31 2.64 19.50 -8.09
N SER A 32 1.75 18.63 -8.57
CA SER A 32 0.29 18.73 -8.41
C SER A 32 -0.24 17.99 -7.17
N LEU A 33 0.63 17.40 -6.34
CA LEU A 33 0.21 16.75 -5.10
C LEU A 33 -0.14 17.81 -4.05
N LYS A 34 -1.31 18.43 -4.18
CA LYS A 34 -1.87 19.32 -3.17
C LYS A 34 -2.23 18.50 -1.92
N LYS A 35 -2.13 19.13 -0.73
CA LYS A 35 -2.43 18.50 0.57
C LYS A 35 -3.81 17.81 0.58
N GLN A 36 -4.83 18.47 0.03
CA GLN A 36 -6.18 17.93 -0.07
C GLN A 36 -6.25 16.63 -0.89
N THR A 37 -5.54 16.56 -2.02
CA THR A 37 -5.49 15.35 -2.86
C THR A 37 -4.77 14.20 -2.15
N ALA A 38 -3.66 14.50 -1.47
CA ALA A 38 -2.93 13.52 -0.66
C ALA A 38 -3.80 12.94 0.47
N ASP A 39 -4.54 13.81 1.17
CA ASP A 39 -5.45 13.41 2.25
C ASP A 39 -6.59 12.52 1.73
N SER A 40 -7.20 12.88 0.59
CA SER A 40 -8.25 12.08 -0.04
C SER A 40 -7.74 10.71 -0.47
N LEU A 41 -6.58 10.62 -1.13
CA LEU A 41 -6.00 9.34 -1.53
C LEU A 41 -5.69 8.47 -0.30
N ALA A 42 -5.15 9.06 0.77
CA ALA A 42 -4.87 8.32 1.99
C ALA A 42 -6.14 7.78 2.64
N ARG A 43 -7.22 8.58 2.68
CA ARG A 43 -8.51 8.15 3.23
C ARG A 43 -9.15 7.05 2.40
N MET A 44 -9.12 7.18 1.07
CA MET A 44 -9.60 6.13 0.16
C MET A 44 -8.81 4.84 0.34
N THR A 45 -7.47 4.92 0.33
CA THR A 45 -6.59 3.76 0.52
C THR A 45 -6.87 3.07 1.84
N TYR A 46 -7.01 3.83 2.93
CA TYR A 46 -7.37 3.28 4.24
C TYR A 46 -8.72 2.56 4.22
N GLY A 47 -9.76 3.16 3.63
CA GLY A 47 -11.08 2.53 3.50
C GLY A 47 -11.03 1.24 2.67
N VAL A 48 -10.27 1.23 1.58
CA VAL A 48 -10.08 0.03 0.76
C VAL A 48 -9.33 -1.06 1.52
N VAL A 49 -8.32 -0.72 2.34
CA VAL A 49 -7.63 -1.70 3.20
C VAL A 49 -8.57 -2.28 4.26
N CYS A 50 -9.45 -1.48 4.87
CA CYS A 50 -10.49 -1.99 5.77
C CYS A 50 -11.40 -3.01 5.06
N PHE A 51 -11.84 -2.67 3.85
CA PHE A 51 -12.66 -3.54 3.02
C PHE A 51 -11.93 -4.83 2.64
N ALA A 52 -10.67 -4.73 2.21
CA ALA A 52 -9.82 -5.88 1.91
C ALA A 52 -9.67 -6.80 3.14
N THR A 53 -9.43 -6.22 4.32
CA THR A 53 -9.31 -6.96 5.58
C THR A 53 -10.56 -7.79 5.86
N LEU A 54 -11.74 -7.17 5.78
CA LEU A 54 -13.02 -7.84 6.05
C LEU A 54 -13.25 -9.01 5.07
N PHE A 55 -13.14 -8.75 3.78
CA PHE A 55 -13.42 -9.76 2.75
C PHE A 55 -12.38 -10.88 2.71
N SER A 56 -11.09 -10.57 2.91
CA SER A 56 -10.04 -11.58 3.01
C SER A 56 -10.20 -12.42 4.28
N PHE A 57 -10.55 -11.81 5.42
CA PHE A 57 -10.79 -12.56 6.66
C PHE A 57 -12.00 -13.50 6.54
N VAL A 58 -13.15 -12.96 6.14
CA VAL A 58 -14.38 -13.74 5.95
C VAL A 58 -14.18 -14.81 4.88
N GLY A 59 -13.52 -14.48 3.77
CA GLY A 59 -13.19 -15.43 2.72
C GLY A 59 -12.30 -16.58 3.20
N THR A 60 -11.32 -16.30 4.06
CA THR A 60 -10.44 -17.31 4.66
C THR A 60 -11.21 -18.23 5.60
N VAL A 61 -12.05 -17.68 6.49
CA VAL A 61 -12.87 -18.48 7.42
C VAL A 61 -13.88 -19.36 6.67
N LEU A 62 -14.59 -18.79 5.69
CA LEU A 62 -15.52 -19.55 4.86
C LEU A 62 -14.80 -20.62 4.01
N GLY A 63 -13.55 -20.35 3.61
CA GLY A 63 -12.69 -21.33 2.95
C GLY A 63 -12.39 -22.53 3.85
N GLY A 64 -12.04 -22.27 5.12
CA GLY A 64 -11.81 -23.33 6.12
C GLY A 64 -13.06 -24.17 6.40
N ILE A 65 -14.24 -23.54 6.52
CA ILE A 65 -15.52 -24.29 6.68
C ILE A 65 -15.77 -25.20 5.47
N TRP A 66 -15.53 -24.70 4.26
CA TRP A 66 -15.70 -25.50 3.04
C TRP A 66 -14.67 -26.66 2.97
N ALA A 67 -13.44 -26.42 3.40
CA ALA A 67 -12.40 -27.46 3.48
C ALA A 67 -12.78 -28.57 4.47
N ASP A 68 -13.40 -28.21 5.60
CA ASP A 68 -13.91 -29.19 6.58
C ASP A 68 -14.99 -30.09 5.97
N GLN A 69 -15.94 -29.49 5.25
CA GLN A 69 -17.00 -30.23 4.56
C GLN A 69 -16.49 -31.10 3.41
N SER A 70 -15.40 -30.71 2.74
CA SER A 70 -14.90 -31.38 1.53
C SER A 70 -13.85 -32.45 1.83
N TRP A 71 -12.98 -32.19 2.81
CA TRP A 71 -11.79 -33.00 3.10
C TRP A 71 -11.70 -33.43 4.57
N GLY A 72 -12.70 -33.11 5.40
CA GLY A 72 -12.79 -33.53 6.80
C GLY A 72 -11.83 -32.81 7.75
N ARG A 73 -11.26 -31.66 7.33
CA ARG A 73 -10.44 -30.81 8.20
C ARG A 73 -10.66 -29.33 7.90
N PHE A 74 -10.74 -28.51 8.94
CA PHE A 74 -10.88 -27.06 8.83
C PHE A 74 -9.60 -26.35 8.34
N TRP A 75 -8.42 -26.85 8.73
CA TRP A 75 -7.13 -26.23 8.42
C TRP A 75 -6.01 -27.29 8.37
N GLY A 76 -5.09 -27.16 7.42
CA GLY A 76 -3.97 -28.08 7.16
C GLY A 76 -2.58 -27.43 7.05
N TRP A 77 -2.45 -26.11 7.22
CA TRP A 77 -1.20 -25.35 7.06
C TRP A 77 -0.54 -25.47 5.68
N ASP A 78 -1.33 -25.76 4.65
CA ASP A 78 -0.79 -25.85 3.30
C ASP A 78 -0.42 -24.46 2.74
N PRO A 79 0.41 -24.36 1.70
CA PRO A 79 0.84 -23.07 1.16
C PRO A 79 -0.29 -22.10 0.79
N LYS A 80 -1.47 -22.59 0.38
CA LYS A 80 -2.62 -21.74 0.03
C LYS A 80 -3.29 -21.16 1.27
N GLU A 81 -3.49 -22.00 2.28
CA GLU A 81 -4.01 -21.60 3.58
C GLU A 81 -3.10 -20.56 4.27
N ASN A 82 -1.79 -20.82 4.28
CA ASN A 82 -0.80 -19.87 4.81
C ASN A 82 -0.78 -18.56 4.01
N GLY A 83 -0.91 -18.65 2.67
CA GLY A 83 -0.99 -17.47 1.81
C GLY A 83 -2.22 -16.61 2.11
N ALA A 84 -3.37 -17.22 2.37
CA ALA A 84 -4.60 -16.53 2.75
C ALA A 84 -4.47 -15.79 4.09
N VAL A 85 -3.93 -16.47 5.12
CA VAL A 85 -3.66 -15.85 6.43
C VAL A 85 -2.64 -14.72 6.31
N LEU A 86 -1.60 -14.87 5.50
CA LEU A 86 -0.58 -13.85 5.31
C LEU A 86 -1.18 -12.52 4.81
N ILE A 87 -2.12 -12.57 3.87
CA ILE A 87 -2.80 -11.37 3.36
C ILE A 87 -3.64 -10.71 4.46
N VAL A 88 -4.43 -11.50 5.20
CA VAL A 88 -5.26 -11.01 6.31
C VAL A 88 -4.40 -10.32 7.37
N LEU A 89 -3.31 -10.97 7.77
CA LEU A 89 -2.38 -10.42 8.76
C LEU A 89 -1.71 -9.15 8.23
N TRP A 90 -1.32 -9.11 6.96
CA TRP A 90 -0.74 -7.91 6.38
C TRP A 90 -1.72 -6.73 6.41
N CYS A 91 -2.97 -6.92 6.00
CA CYS A 91 -3.99 -5.88 6.09
C CYS A 91 -4.22 -5.43 7.55
N ALA A 92 -4.27 -6.37 8.50
CA ALA A 92 -4.39 -6.07 9.92
C ALA A 92 -3.21 -5.25 10.46
N ILE A 93 -1.97 -5.57 10.05
CA ILE A 93 -0.76 -4.82 10.41
C ILE A 93 -0.85 -3.39 9.87
N ILE A 94 -1.30 -3.17 8.64
CA ILE A 94 -1.50 -1.83 8.08
C ILE A 94 -2.47 -1.03 8.94
N LEU A 95 -3.63 -1.61 9.27
CA LEU A 95 -4.66 -0.95 10.07
C LEU A 95 -4.18 -0.66 11.48
N HIS A 96 -3.53 -1.63 12.13
CA HIS A 96 -3.00 -1.48 13.48
C HIS A 96 -1.90 -0.42 13.54
N ALA A 97 -0.98 -0.43 12.59
CA ALA A 97 0.07 0.59 12.50
C ALA A 97 -0.51 1.99 12.28
N ARG A 98 -1.61 2.10 11.53
CA ARG A 98 -2.30 3.37 11.29
C ARG A 98 -3.05 3.85 12.53
N TRP A 99 -3.76 2.95 13.19
CA TRP A 99 -4.52 3.23 14.41
C TRP A 99 -3.59 3.61 15.57
N GLY A 100 -2.47 2.91 15.73
CA GLY A 100 -1.45 3.19 16.73
C GLY A 100 -0.60 4.44 16.46
N GLY A 101 -0.85 5.16 15.36
CA GLY A 101 -0.12 6.39 15.03
C GLY A 101 1.32 6.18 14.55
N PHE A 102 1.79 4.93 14.43
CA PHE A 102 3.14 4.60 13.96
C PHE A 102 3.38 5.02 12.52
N ILE A 103 2.34 4.98 11.67
CA ILE A 103 2.44 5.35 10.25
C ILE A 103 1.58 6.57 9.89
N ARG A 104 2.24 7.54 9.25
CA ARG A 104 1.58 8.66 8.56
C ARG A 104 1.13 8.23 7.15
N GLN A 105 0.62 9.18 6.37
CA GLN A 105 0.09 8.92 5.01
C GLN A 105 1.11 8.20 4.13
N ARG A 106 2.38 8.58 4.20
CA ARG A 106 3.47 7.95 3.45
C ARG A 106 3.64 6.47 3.81
N GLY A 107 3.68 6.16 5.11
CA GLY A 107 3.80 4.78 5.58
C GLY A 107 2.61 3.92 5.12
N LEU A 108 1.39 4.48 5.16
CA LEU A 108 0.20 3.80 4.63
C LEU A 108 0.36 3.45 3.15
N MET A 109 0.84 4.38 2.31
CA MET A 109 1.05 4.13 0.88
C MET A 109 2.14 3.08 0.63
N ILE A 110 3.26 3.17 1.34
CA ILE A 110 4.38 2.22 1.24
C ILE A 110 3.90 0.80 1.59
N MET A 111 3.16 0.65 2.69
CA MET A 111 2.67 -0.66 3.12
C MET A 111 1.56 -1.20 2.21
N ALA A 112 0.74 -0.33 1.61
CA ALA A 112 -0.24 -0.72 0.60
C ALA A 112 0.44 -1.25 -0.68
N ILE A 113 1.53 -0.62 -1.15
CA ILE A 113 2.34 -1.12 -2.27
C ILE A 113 2.96 -2.48 -1.93
N PHE A 114 3.53 -2.62 -0.73
CA PHE A 114 4.05 -3.92 -0.31
C PHE A 114 2.96 -4.98 -0.21
N GLY A 115 1.73 -4.60 0.14
CA GLY A 115 0.59 -5.50 0.12
C GLY A 115 0.25 -6.07 -1.25
N ASN A 116 0.58 -5.39 -2.35
CA ASN A 116 0.50 -5.98 -3.69
C ASN A 116 1.51 -7.12 -3.86
N VAL A 117 2.72 -6.99 -3.31
CA VAL A 117 3.75 -8.03 -3.34
C VAL A 117 3.27 -9.26 -2.58
N VAL A 118 2.75 -9.05 -1.36
CA VAL A 118 2.20 -10.11 -0.52
C VAL A 118 1.03 -10.81 -1.21
N THR A 119 0.06 -10.04 -1.71
CA THR A 119 -1.12 -10.59 -2.40
C THR A 119 -0.72 -11.35 -3.67
N SER A 120 0.19 -10.82 -4.48
CA SER A 120 0.67 -11.51 -5.69
C SER A 120 1.39 -12.83 -5.37
N PHE A 121 2.21 -12.86 -4.32
CA PHE A 121 2.87 -14.09 -3.88
C PHE A 121 1.87 -15.11 -3.36
N SER A 122 0.96 -14.69 -2.48
CA SER A 122 -0.07 -15.55 -1.89
C SER A 122 -1.11 -16.05 -2.90
N TRP A 123 -1.42 -15.29 -3.95
CA TRP A 123 -2.39 -15.69 -4.96
C TRP A 123 -1.74 -16.50 -6.08
N PHE A 124 -0.68 -15.99 -6.69
CA PHE A 124 -0.04 -16.65 -7.83
C PHE A 124 1.12 -17.54 -7.39
N GLY A 125 2.02 -17.04 -6.54
CA GLY A 125 3.25 -17.73 -6.14
C GLY A 125 3.02 -19.08 -5.48
N VAL A 126 2.08 -19.18 -4.53
CA VAL A 126 1.79 -20.46 -3.83
C VAL A 126 1.30 -21.55 -4.78
N ASN A 127 0.63 -21.18 -5.89
CA ASN A 127 0.19 -22.13 -6.91
C ASN A 127 1.35 -22.63 -7.78
N MET A 128 2.50 -21.95 -7.76
CA MET A 128 3.68 -22.27 -8.58
C MET A 128 4.72 -23.11 -7.83
N LEU A 129 4.61 -23.19 -6.50
CA LEU A 129 5.52 -23.97 -5.65
C LEU A 129 5.39 -25.48 -5.90
N GLY A 130 4.36 -25.94 -6.63
CA GLY A 130 4.19 -27.35 -7.02
C GLY A 130 3.88 -28.29 -5.85
N VAL A 131 3.69 -27.75 -4.64
CA VAL A 131 3.37 -28.50 -3.42
C VAL A 131 1.88 -28.36 -3.12
N GLY A 132 1.20 -29.51 -2.92
CA GLY A 132 -0.23 -29.60 -2.60
C GLY A 132 -1.06 -30.27 -3.71
N LEU A 133 -2.34 -30.57 -3.41
CA LEU A 133 -3.28 -31.32 -4.26
C LEU A 133 -3.65 -30.64 -5.60
N HIS A 134 -3.04 -29.50 -5.94
CA HIS A 134 -3.38 -28.66 -7.09
C HIS A 134 -2.13 -28.16 -7.85
N SER A 135 -1.10 -29.00 -7.99
CA SER A 135 0.09 -28.68 -8.78
C SER A 135 -0.24 -28.76 -10.27
N TYR A 136 -0.42 -27.60 -10.92
CA TYR A 136 -0.52 -27.51 -12.38
C TYR A 136 0.87 -27.17 -12.94
N GLY A 137 1.54 -28.15 -13.54
CA GLY A 137 2.88 -28.06 -14.15
C GLY A 137 3.05 -27.06 -15.30
N PHE A 138 2.06 -26.19 -15.55
CA PHE A 138 2.03 -25.23 -16.66
C PHE A 138 2.55 -23.83 -16.32
N MET A 139 2.89 -23.54 -15.06
CA MET A 139 3.18 -22.17 -14.61
C MET A 139 4.66 -21.75 -14.60
N GLN A 140 5.61 -22.57 -15.06
CA GLN A 140 7.04 -22.20 -15.13
C GLN A 140 7.28 -20.91 -15.94
N LYS A 141 6.52 -20.67 -17.02
CA LYS A 141 6.63 -19.45 -17.83
C LYS A 141 6.07 -18.19 -17.15
N ALA A 142 5.13 -18.33 -16.23
CA ALA A 142 4.54 -17.20 -15.51
C ALA A 142 5.43 -16.74 -14.33
N PHE A 143 6.36 -17.57 -13.87
CA PHE A 143 7.21 -17.29 -12.71
C PHE A 143 8.07 -16.03 -12.89
N PRO A 144 8.80 -15.84 -14.01
CA PRO A 144 9.57 -14.62 -14.21
C PRO A 144 8.70 -13.36 -14.30
N TRP A 145 7.46 -13.46 -14.80
CA TRP A 145 6.53 -12.32 -14.82
C TRP A 145 6.06 -11.94 -13.41
N LEU A 146 5.78 -12.93 -12.56
CA LEU A 146 5.43 -12.69 -11.17
C LEU A 146 6.60 -12.04 -10.42
N VAL A 147 7.82 -12.56 -10.57
CA VAL A 147 9.02 -11.99 -9.97
C VAL A 147 9.26 -10.57 -10.49
N GLY A 148 9.13 -10.35 -11.80
CA GLY A 148 9.24 -9.03 -12.41
C GLY A 148 8.21 -8.03 -11.85
N PHE A 149 6.96 -8.46 -11.67
CA PHE A 149 5.94 -7.65 -11.01
C PHE A 149 6.34 -7.33 -9.56
N MET A 150 6.73 -8.32 -8.75
CA MET A 150 7.14 -8.11 -7.36
C MET A 150 8.33 -7.15 -7.26
N VAL A 151 9.35 -7.32 -8.09
CA VAL A 151 10.51 -6.42 -8.16
C VAL A 151 10.09 -5.00 -8.54
N SER A 152 9.16 -4.84 -9.49
CA SER A 152 8.63 -3.52 -9.85
C SER A 152 7.93 -2.82 -8.68
N GLN A 153 7.14 -3.56 -7.89
CA GLN A 153 6.46 -3.02 -6.71
C GLN A 153 7.47 -2.65 -5.60
N LEU A 154 8.50 -3.49 -5.39
CA LEU A 154 9.58 -3.19 -4.43
C LEU A 154 10.40 -1.98 -4.87
N ALA A 155 10.67 -1.82 -6.16
CA ALA A 155 11.33 -0.62 -6.69
C ALA A 155 10.47 0.64 -6.43
N LEU A 156 9.15 0.57 -6.65
CA LEU A 156 8.22 1.66 -6.33
C LEU A 156 8.17 1.96 -4.82
N MET A 157 8.28 0.93 -3.98
CA MET A 157 8.38 1.09 -2.53
C MET A 157 9.66 1.84 -2.12
N LEU A 158 10.80 1.50 -2.72
CA LEU A 158 12.07 2.20 -2.48
C LEU A 158 12.02 3.66 -2.96
N ILE A 159 11.38 3.91 -4.10
CA ILE A 159 11.13 5.27 -4.62
C ILE A 159 10.25 6.06 -3.65
N ALA A 160 9.21 5.43 -3.12
CA ALA A 160 8.30 6.05 -2.15
C ALA A 160 9.00 6.35 -0.81
N ALA A 161 10.00 5.55 -0.43
CA ALA A 161 10.81 5.74 0.77
C ALA A 161 11.86 6.87 0.64
N MET A 162 12.06 7.43 -0.56
CA MET A 162 13.01 8.52 -0.75
C MET A 162 12.67 9.79 0.08
N PRO A 163 13.70 10.51 0.57
CA PRO A 163 13.53 11.71 1.39
C PRO A 163 12.74 12.82 0.66
N LEU A 164 11.95 13.57 1.43
CA LEU A 164 11.05 14.66 0.97
C LEU A 164 11.74 15.70 0.09
N GLU A 165 13.01 15.95 0.33
CA GLU A 165 13.85 16.91 -0.40
C GLU A 165 13.98 16.58 -1.89
N ARG A 166 13.93 15.29 -2.24
CA ARG A 166 13.99 14.83 -3.63
C ARG A 166 12.63 14.80 -4.31
N TRP A 167 11.55 14.97 -3.56
CA TRP A 167 10.21 15.04 -4.12
C TRP A 167 9.99 16.43 -4.73
N ARG A 168 9.86 16.48 -6.06
CA ARG A 168 9.65 17.72 -6.84
C ARG A 168 8.47 18.57 -6.34
N SER A 169 7.50 17.94 -5.67
CA SER A 169 6.31 18.54 -5.08
C SER A 169 6.59 19.38 -3.82
N PHE A 170 7.63 19.07 -3.02
CA PHE A 170 7.93 19.80 -1.79
C PHE A 170 9.01 20.88 -1.95
N GLY A 171 9.87 20.78 -2.98
CA GLY A 171 10.91 21.80 -3.23
C GLY A 171 10.38 23.19 -3.63
N ALA A 172 9.17 23.28 -4.20
CA ALA A 172 8.60 24.57 -4.61
C ALA A 172 7.99 25.37 -3.44
N ALA A 173 7.53 24.70 -2.38
CA ALA A 173 6.96 25.36 -1.20
C ALA A 173 8.04 26.14 -0.41
N GLN A 174 9.28 25.66 -0.43
CA GLN A 174 10.41 26.27 0.29
C GLN A 174 10.99 27.50 -0.44
N VAL A 175 10.81 27.61 -1.76
CA VAL A 175 11.25 28.77 -2.55
C VAL A 175 10.30 29.96 -2.38
N SER A 176 8.99 29.71 -2.31
CA SER A 176 7.97 30.76 -2.14
C SER A 176 8.06 31.47 -0.79
N SER A 177 8.33 30.75 0.31
CA SER A 177 8.42 31.37 1.64
C SER A 177 9.67 32.25 1.79
N ARG A 178 10.74 31.97 1.03
CA ARG A 178 12.01 32.70 1.10
C ARG A 178 11.98 34.01 0.31
N SER A 179 11.05 34.17 -0.63
CA SER A 179 10.87 35.41 -1.41
C SER A 179 9.98 36.47 -0.75
N GLU A 180 9.11 36.10 0.21
CA GLU A 180 8.27 37.06 0.94
C GLU A 180 8.98 37.67 2.17
N GLN A 181 9.95 36.96 2.75
CA GLN A 181 10.69 37.39 3.93
C GLN A 181 11.72 38.55 3.77
N PRO A 182 12.29 38.87 2.59
CA PRO A 182 13.27 39.95 2.48
C PRO A 182 12.68 41.35 2.65
N GLN A 183 11.42 41.56 2.25
CA GLN A 183 10.84 42.91 2.21
C GLN A 183 10.20 43.36 3.53
N ILE A 184 9.71 42.43 4.35
CA ILE A 184 9.11 42.78 5.65
C ILE A 184 10.19 43.23 6.64
N SER A 185 11.38 42.62 6.59
CA SER A 185 12.52 43.00 7.45
C SER A 185 13.10 44.37 7.11
N SER A 186 13.08 44.79 5.84
CA SER A 186 13.58 46.11 5.43
C SER A 186 12.57 47.23 5.72
N ALA A 187 11.26 46.95 5.64
CA ALA A 187 10.22 47.94 5.94
C ALA A 187 10.11 48.26 7.44
N LEU A 188 10.35 47.27 8.32
CA LEU A 188 10.33 47.47 9.77
C LEU A 188 11.55 48.25 10.30
N SER A 189 12.69 48.20 9.61
CA SER A 189 13.90 48.93 10.01
C SER A 189 13.91 50.41 9.59
N ALA A 190 13.05 50.82 8.64
CA ALA A 190 13.01 52.19 8.13
C ALA A 190 12.03 53.12 8.88
N GLY A 191 11.25 52.59 9.83
CA GLY A 191 10.20 53.32 10.55
C GLY A 191 10.56 53.76 11.98
N GLN A 192 11.78 53.50 12.46
CA GLN A 192 12.22 53.93 13.79
C GLN A 192 13.00 55.25 13.69
N THR A 193 12.29 56.37 13.75
CA THR A 193 12.90 57.68 14.02
C THR A 193 13.31 57.77 15.50
N PRO A 194 14.50 58.29 15.82
CA PRO A 194 14.89 58.48 17.21
C PRO A 194 14.13 59.69 17.78
N VAL A 195 13.29 59.45 18.78
CA VAL A 195 12.69 60.50 19.62
C VAL A 195 13.81 61.04 20.51
N GLN A 196 13.98 62.36 20.48
CA GLN A 196 14.90 63.14 21.32
C GLN A 196 14.52 63.09 22.79
#